data_AF-A0A392U2E6-F1
#
_entry.id   AF-A0A392U2E6-F1
#
_cell.length_a   1.000
_cell.length_b   1.000
_cell.length_c   1.000
_cell.angle_alpha   90.00
_cell.angle_beta   90.00
_cell.angle_gamma   90.00
#
_symmetry.space_group_name_H-M   'P 1'
#
loop_
_entity.id
_entity.type
_entity.pdbx_description
1 polymer ?
#
loop_
_entity_poly.entity_id
_entity_poly.type
_entity_poly.pdbx_seq_one_letter_code
_entity_poly.pdbx_strand_id
1 'polypeptide(L)' 'MMMMFQQHMNNPQNQNAGGSAAFWEFCRMNPPEFIGEYVPVMAREWIQRMSGILESMECTEV' A
#
# COMPACT_ATOMS: atom_id res chain seq x y z
N MET A 1 32.59 29.18 13.41
CA MET A 1 32.04 27.81 13.43
C MET A 1 30.53 27.90 13.52
N MET A 2 29.82 27.66 12.42
CA MET A 2 28.34 27.64 12.35
C MET A 2 27.93 26.37 11.62
N MET A 3 27.40 25.38 12.35
CA MET A 3 26.79 24.16 11.79
C MET A 3 25.48 23.84 12.50
N MET A 4 24.54 24.80 12.56
CA MET A 4 23.25 24.60 13.24
C MET A 4 22.03 25.08 12.46
N PHE A 5 22.09 25.14 11.12
CA PHE A 5 20.93 25.57 10.33
C PHE A 5 20.70 24.80 9.04
N GLN A 6 21.02 23.50 9.02
CA GLN A 6 20.73 22.62 7.88
C GLN A 6 20.17 21.24 8.25
N GLN A 7 19.54 21.07 9.42
CA GLN A 7 19.03 19.75 9.83
C GLN A 7 17.50 19.59 9.91
N HIS A 8 16.69 20.50 9.35
CA HIS A 8 15.23 20.42 9.55
C HIS A 8 14.36 20.27 8.30
N MET A 9 14.89 20.10 7.08
CA MET A 9 14.04 20.07 5.87
C MET A 9 14.49 19.08 4.79
N ASN A 10 15.09 17.93 5.14
CA ASN A 10 15.21 16.86 4.15
C ASN A 10 15.35 15.48 4.78
N ASN A 11 14.34 15.04 5.53
CA ASN A 11 14.21 13.62 5.83
C ASN A 11 12.99 13.01 5.12
N PRO A 12 13.13 12.56 3.86
CA PRO A 12 12.10 11.76 3.20
C PRO A 12 11.94 10.35 3.83
N GLN A 13 12.79 9.94 4.79
CA GLN A 13 12.75 8.58 5.35
C GLN A 13 11.55 8.32 6.25
N ASN A 14 10.81 9.34 6.72
CA ASN A 14 9.67 9.12 7.61
C ASN A 14 8.32 8.93 6.87
N GLN A 15 8.23 9.24 5.57
CA GLN A 15 7.00 9.00 4.79
C GLN A 15 7.00 7.64 4.09
N ASN A 16 8.17 7.07 3.80
CA ASN A 16 8.30 5.82 3.04
C ASN A 16 8.55 4.57 3.90
N ALA A 17 8.88 4.72 5.19
CA ALA A 17 9.13 3.56 6.06
C ALA A 17 7.84 2.75 6.33
N GLY A 18 6.70 3.43 6.52
CA GLY A 18 5.39 2.78 6.69
C GLY A 18 4.79 2.24 5.39
N GLY A 19 4.95 2.98 4.28
CA GLY A 19 4.48 2.55 2.96
C GLY A 19 5.18 1.29 2.44
N SER A 20 6.48 1.13 2.74
CA SER A 20 7.24 -0.06 2.40
C SER A 20 6.76 -1.30 3.18
N ALA A 21 6.55 -1.18 4.49
CA ALA A 21 6.10 -2.31 5.32
C ALA A 21 4.67 -2.77 4.95
N ALA A 22 3.74 -1.84 4.79
CA ALA A 22 2.37 -2.15 4.36
C ALA A 22 2.34 -2.74 2.96
N PHE A 23 3.16 -2.24 2.03
CA PHE A 23 3.30 -2.81 0.69
C PHE A 23 3.84 -4.24 0.71
N TRP A 24 4.88 -4.52 1.51
CA TRP A 24 5.40 -5.87 1.63
C TRP A 24 4.40 -6.84 2.24
N GLU A 25 3.64 -6.40 3.24
CA GLU A 25 2.55 -7.17 3.83
C GLU A 25 1.44 -7.45 2.81
N PHE A 26 1.05 -6.43 2.04
CA PHE A 26 0.12 -6.60 0.92
C PHE A 26 0.62 -7.63 -0.09
N CYS A 27 1.88 -7.55 -0.53
CA CYS A 27 2.46 -8.54 -1.43
C CYS A 27 2.50 -9.95 -0.82
N ARG A 28 2.74 -10.09 0.48
CA ARG A 28 2.70 -11.37 1.19
C ARG A 28 1.33 -12.02 1.16
N MET A 29 0.27 -11.23 1.15
CA MET A 29 -1.12 -11.70 1.02
C MET A 29 -1.45 -12.22 -0.40
N ASN A 30 -0.52 -12.10 -1.35
CA ASN A 30 -0.63 -12.58 -2.73
C ASN A 30 -1.89 -12.03 -3.43
N PRO A 31 -1.95 -10.71 -3.65
CA PRO A 31 -3.13 -10.06 -4.22
C PRO A 31 -3.42 -10.57 -5.63
N PRO A 32 -4.69 -10.75 -6.01
CA PRO A 32 -5.03 -11.21 -7.35
C PRO A 32 -4.67 -10.16 -8.41
N GLU A 33 -4.24 -10.62 -9.58
CA GLU A 33 -4.00 -9.75 -10.73
C GLU A 33 -5.34 -9.36 -11.40
N PHE A 34 -5.47 -8.09 -11.81
CA PHE A 34 -6.63 -7.64 -12.57
C PHE A 34 -6.30 -7.61 -14.06
N ILE A 35 -6.93 -8.49 -14.83
CA ILE A 35 -6.65 -8.65 -16.27
C ILE A 35 -7.31 -7.55 -17.12
N GLY A 36 -8.31 -6.84 -16.61
CA GLY A 36 -8.94 -5.70 -17.30
C GLY A 36 -9.96 -6.05 -18.40
N GLU A 37 -10.19 -7.34 -18.67
CA GLU A 37 -11.22 -7.80 -19.60
C GLU A 37 -12.64 -7.69 -19.00
N TYR A 38 -13.66 -7.55 -19.87
CA TYR A 38 -15.06 -7.54 -19.45
C TYR A 38 -15.56 -8.97 -19.16
N VAL A 39 -15.11 -9.52 -18.03
CA VAL A 39 -15.56 -10.81 -17.51
C VAL A 39 -16.19 -10.56 -16.13
N PRO A 40 -17.52 -10.32 -16.04
CA PRO A 40 -18.16 -9.85 -14.81
C PRO A 40 -17.94 -10.75 -13.58
N VAL A 41 -17.82 -12.06 -13.79
CA VAL A 41 -17.56 -13.01 -12.69
C VAL A 41 -16.15 -12.81 -12.12
N MET A 42 -15.14 -12.76 -12.99
CA MET A 42 -13.74 -12.57 -12.58
C MET A 42 -13.52 -11.19 -11.95
N ALA A 43 -14.16 -10.15 -12.49
CA ALA A 43 -14.12 -8.81 -11.90
C ALA A 43 -14.70 -8.78 -10.47
N ARG A 44 -15.85 -9.46 -10.25
CA ARG A 44 -16.43 -9.57 -8.90
C ARG A 44 -15.52 -10.36 -7.95
N GLU A 45 -14.96 -11.47 -8.40
CA GLU A 45 -14.03 -12.26 -7.60
C GLU A 45 -12.80 -11.44 -7.21
N TRP A 46 -12.22 -10.70 -8.16
CA TRP A 46 -11.09 -9.83 -7.90
C TRP A 46 -11.41 -8.77 -6.83
N ILE A 47 -12.55 -8.08 -6.95
CA ILE A 47 -13.00 -7.08 -5.97
C ILE A 47 -13.14 -7.72 -4.59
N GLN A 48 -13.83 -8.86 -4.49
CA GLN A 48 -14.06 -9.54 -3.20
C GLN A 48 -12.74 -9.95 -2.52
N ARG A 49 -11.79 -10.50 -3.29
CA ARG A 49 -10.48 -10.90 -2.76
C ARG A 49 -9.65 -9.69 -2.33
N MET A 50 -9.64 -8.62 -3.11
CA MET A 50 -8.94 -7.39 -2.76
C MET A 50 -9.53 -6.75 -1.50
N SER A 51 -10.85 -6.67 -1.38
CA SER A 51 -11.52 -6.17 -0.17
C SER A 51 -11.12 -6.97 1.07
N GLY A 52 -11.13 -8.31 1.00
CA GLY A 52 -10.73 -9.15 2.12
C GLY A 52 -9.27 -8.96 2.56
N ILE A 53 -8.35 -8.70 1.62
CA ILE A 53 -6.95 -8.38 1.94
C ILE A 53 -6.86 -7.03 2.68
N LEU A 54 -7.53 -5.99 2.16
CA LEU A 54 -7.52 -4.66 2.76
C LEU A 54 -8.16 -4.65 4.16
N GLU A 55 -9.27 -5.38 4.33
CA GLU A 55 -9.89 -5.59 5.65
C GLU A 55 -8.94 -6.31 6.62
N SER A 56 -8.23 -7.35 6.17
CA SER A 56 -7.27 -8.09 7.00
C SER A 56 -6.06 -7.25 7.40
N MET A 57 -5.74 -6.21 6.60
CA MET A 57 -4.67 -5.25 6.87
C MET A 57 -5.15 -4.04 7.69
N GLU A 58 -6.41 -4.02 8.13
CA GLU A 58 -7.05 -2.91 8.84
C GLU A 58 -6.93 -1.57 8.10
N CYS A 59 -6.89 -1.61 6.75
CA CYS A 59 -6.84 -0.41 5.94
C CYS A 59 -8.15 0.38 6.06
N THR A 60 -8.06 1.67 6.38
CA THR A 60 -9.21 2.57 6.42
C THR A 60 -9.29 3.38 5.13
N GLU A 61 -10.49 3.68 4.68
CA GLU A 61 -10.70 4.73 3.68
C GLU A 61 -10.24 6.07 4.29
N VAL A 62 -9.46 6.83 3.53
CA VAL A 62 -8.92 8.16 3.90
C VAL A 62 -9.66 9.27 3.17
#